data_AF-A0A5C6VRH6-F1
#
_entry.id   AF-A0A5C6VRH6-F1
#
_cell.length_a   1.000
_cell.length_b   1.000
_cell.length_c   1.000
_cell.angle_alpha   90.00
_cell.angle_beta   90.00
_cell.angle_gamma   90.00
#
_symmetry.space_group_name_H-M   'P 1'
#
loop_
_entity.id
_entity.type
_entity.pdbx_description
1 polymer ?
#
loop_
_entity_poly.entity_id
_entity_poly.type
_entity_poly.pdbx_seq_one_letter_code
_entity_poly.pdbx_strand_id
1 'polypeptide(L)'
;MTLVLAEGKQFSLQPTGSYAVVAITKHGVELARNLHSTFPQTDLFYMTKFERGDETERNITLFEGNVRMLLPSLFQSYKGIVMIISLGAVVRMIAPLLKDKKTDPAVVVIDDKGNHVISVLSGHLGGANELTKELADHLNATPVITTASDVQKTIPVDLFGRKFGWVWDSAEKLTPVSASVVNEEPVAIVQESGERNWWNYNKPLPSHLTVYETMEEAIHAKPKAALLVTHRLLSNEEQQLLHNGVLYRPKVIALGIGCNRGTSLDEIEQVIQKTLEELKFSIKSVKAICSIDLKKDEEGLVALAKKYQWDFTYYTPEQLNSVNIETPSDTVFKYTGAYAVSEPAARLYSGADSLVITKKKSGNVTLSVALISH
;
A
#
# COMPACT_ATOMS: atom_id res chain seq x y z
N MET A 1 -24.66 -17.26 -15.34
CA MET A 1 -24.97 -17.93 -14.05
C MET A 1 -26.11 -17.18 -13.36
N THR A 2 -27.06 -17.85 -12.71
CA THR A 2 -28.18 -17.17 -12.01
C THR A 2 -28.15 -17.47 -10.51
N LEU A 3 -28.13 -16.42 -9.69
CA LEU A 3 -28.15 -16.50 -8.23
C LEU A 3 -29.57 -16.28 -7.69
N VAL A 4 -30.11 -17.26 -6.97
CA VAL A 4 -31.39 -17.09 -6.25
C VAL A 4 -31.10 -16.59 -4.84
N LEU A 5 -31.39 -15.31 -4.59
CA LEU A 5 -31.08 -14.61 -3.34
C LEU A 5 -32.15 -14.85 -2.27
N ALA A 6 -31.72 -15.23 -1.08
CA ALA A 6 -32.59 -15.50 0.07
C ALA A 6 -31.93 -15.01 1.38
N GLU A 7 -32.74 -14.73 2.39
CA GLU A 7 -32.25 -14.26 3.69
C GLU A 7 -31.40 -15.32 4.39
N GLY A 8 -30.26 -14.91 4.95
CA GLY A 8 -29.30 -15.81 5.60
C GLY A 8 -28.41 -16.64 4.65
N LYS A 9 -28.64 -16.59 3.33
CA LYS A 9 -27.83 -17.32 2.35
C LYS A 9 -26.64 -16.47 1.88
N GLN A 10 -25.42 -16.92 2.20
CA GLN A 10 -24.19 -16.34 1.65
C GLN A 10 -23.73 -17.13 0.42
N PHE A 11 -23.18 -16.40 -0.55
CA PHE A 11 -22.60 -16.96 -1.77
C PHE A 11 -21.09 -16.85 -1.70
N SER A 12 -20.41 -17.94 -2.03
CA SER A 12 -18.98 -17.91 -2.34
C SER A 12 -18.85 -17.43 -3.79
N LEU A 13 -18.39 -16.19 -3.96
CA LEU A 13 -18.13 -15.61 -5.27
C LEU A 13 -16.65 -15.84 -5.61
N GLN A 14 -16.37 -16.11 -6.89
CA GLN A 14 -15.01 -16.13 -7.43
C GLN A 14 -14.85 -14.93 -8.36
N PRO A 15 -14.38 -13.78 -7.85
CA PRO A 15 -14.19 -12.59 -8.67
C PRO A 15 -13.23 -12.86 -9.82
N THR A 16 -13.61 -12.41 -11.01
CA THR A 16 -12.67 -12.29 -12.15
C THR A 16 -12.16 -10.86 -12.29
N GLY A 17 -12.90 -9.90 -11.74
CA GLY A 17 -12.53 -8.49 -11.62
C GLY A 17 -12.23 -8.04 -10.19
N SER A 18 -11.75 -6.80 -10.07
CA SER A 18 -11.54 -6.12 -8.78
C SER A 18 -12.83 -5.48 -8.25
N TYR A 19 -13.78 -5.16 -9.15
CA TYR A 19 -14.98 -4.38 -8.87
C TYR A 19 -16.25 -5.13 -9.24
N ALA A 20 -17.28 -5.05 -8.39
CA ALA A 20 -18.62 -5.54 -8.73
C ALA A 20 -19.50 -4.38 -9.21
N VAL A 21 -20.13 -4.52 -10.37
CA VAL A 21 -21.14 -3.58 -10.88
C VAL A 21 -22.52 -4.19 -10.70
N VAL A 22 -23.45 -3.47 -10.07
CA VAL A 22 -24.78 -3.97 -9.75
C VAL A 22 -25.86 -3.04 -10.26
N ALA A 23 -26.83 -3.58 -11.00
CA ALA A 23 -27.99 -2.82 -11.51
C ALA A 23 -29.32 -3.55 -11.25
N ILE A 24 -30.38 -2.78 -10.96
CA ILE A 24 -31.73 -3.31 -10.67
C ILE A 24 -32.86 -2.69 -11.52
N THR A 25 -32.53 -1.79 -12.42
CA THR A 25 -33.45 -1.09 -13.34
C THR A 25 -33.08 -1.38 -14.78
N LYS A 26 -34.02 -1.20 -15.72
CA LYS A 26 -33.77 -1.44 -17.14
C LYS A 26 -32.65 -0.55 -17.69
N HIS A 27 -32.72 0.76 -17.45
CA HIS A 27 -31.70 1.71 -17.90
C HIS A 27 -30.37 1.50 -17.16
N GLY A 28 -30.42 1.24 -15.85
CA GLY A 28 -29.23 0.87 -15.09
C GLY A 28 -28.51 -0.35 -15.66
N VAL A 29 -29.24 -1.36 -16.15
CA VAL A 29 -28.64 -2.54 -16.82
C VAL A 29 -27.98 -2.16 -18.15
N GLU A 30 -28.56 -1.26 -18.92
CA GLU A 30 -27.94 -0.75 -20.15
C GLU A 30 -26.62 -0.05 -19.84
N LEU A 31 -26.63 0.86 -18.86
CA LEU A 31 -25.44 1.57 -18.41
C LEU A 31 -24.38 0.60 -17.87
N ALA A 32 -24.78 -0.34 -17.02
CA ALA A 32 -23.87 -1.32 -16.41
C ALA A 32 -23.23 -2.24 -17.45
N ARG A 33 -23.99 -2.66 -18.48
CA ARG A 33 -23.46 -3.50 -19.56
C ARG A 33 -22.49 -2.74 -20.46
N ASN A 34 -22.72 -1.45 -20.70
CA ASN A 34 -21.78 -0.60 -21.43
C ASN A 34 -20.51 -0.38 -20.63
N LEU A 35 -20.64 -0.09 -19.32
CA LEU A 35 -19.52 0.05 -18.41
C LEU A 35 -18.69 -1.24 -18.35
N HIS A 36 -19.32 -2.39 -18.19
CA HIS A 36 -18.64 -3.68 -18.12
C HIS A 36 -17.85 -4.03 -19.40
N SER A 37 -18.32 -3.60 -20.57
CA SER A 37 -17.59 -3.79 -21.84
C SER A 37 -16.33 -2.92 -21.97
N THR A 38 -16.29 -1.79 -21.28
CA THR A 38 -15.35 -0.71 -21.57
C THR A 38 -14.44 -0.39 -20.39
N PHE A 39 -14.84 -0.77 -19.18
CA PHE A 39 -14.09 -0.62 -17.95
C PHE A 39 -13.58 -2.00 -17.49
N PRO A 40 -12.28 -2.30 -17.70
CA PRO A 40 -11.73 -3.60 -17.37
C PRO A 40 -11.79 -3.88 -15.86
N GLN A 41 -11.67 -5.15 -15.47
CA GLN A 41 -11.70 -5.61 -14.07
C GLN A 41 -13.05 -5.44 -13.35
N THR A 42 -14.17 -5.53 -14.07
CA THR A 42 -15.52 -5.52 -13.49
C THR A 42 -16.19 -6.88 -13.64
N ASP A 43 -16.91 -7.31 -12.60
CA ASP A 43 -17.88 -8.40 -12.66
C ASP A 43 -19.29 -7.80 -12.56
N LEU A 44 -20.18 -8.15 -13.51
CA LEU A 44 -21.49 -7.54 -13.64
C LEU A 44 -22.61 -8.43 -13.07
N PHE A 45 -23.45 -7.82 -12.23
CA PHE A 45 -24.62 -8.42 -11.59
C PHE A 45 -25.91 -7.63 -11.91
N TYR A 46 -26.94 -8.29 -12.44
CA TYR A 46 -28.27 -7.68 -12.54
C TYR A 46 -29.43 -8.67 -12.50
N MET A 47 -30.65 -8.15 -12.36
CA MET A 47 -31.85 -8.97 -12.19
C MET A 47 -32.20 -9.79 -13.45
N THR A 48 -32.59 -11.06 -13.28
CA THR A 48 -32.98 -11.96 -14.41
C THR A 48 -34.04 -11.39 -15.33
N LYS A 49 -34.98 -10.61 -14.81
CA LYS A 49 -36.04 -9.96 -15.62
C LYS A 49 -35.51 -9.00 -16.71
N PHE A 50 -34.22 -8.68 -16.73
CA PHE A 50 -33.56 -7.86 -17.75
C PHE A 50 -32.55 -8.64 -18.60
N GLU A 51 -32.61 -9.97 -18.57
CA GLU A 51 -31.78 -10.87 -19.38
C GLU A 51 -31.90 -10.57 -20.89
N ARG A 52 -30.79 -10.72 -21.61
CA ARG A 52 -30.63 -10.47 -23.06
C ARG A 52 -30.19 -11.70 -23.85
N GLY A 53 -29.79 -12.78 -23.18
CA GLY A 53 -29.41 -14.07 -23.78
C GLY A 53 -27.91 -14.22 -24.08
N ASP A 54 -27.09 -13.20 -23.84
CA ASP A 54 -25.64 -13.20 -24.08
C ASP A 54 -24.82 -13.20 -22.77
N GLU A 55 -25.48 -13.35 -21.62
CA GLU A 55 -24.87 -13.21 -20.30
C GLU A 55 -23.74 -14.22 -20.07
N THR A 56 -23.94 -15.46 -20.48
CA THR A 56 -22.93 -16.51 -20.32
C THR A 56 -21.67 -16.20 -21.12
N GLU A 57 -21.82 -15.71 -22.35
CA GLU A 57 -20.70 -15.33 -23.23
C GLU A 57 -19.92 -14.14 -22.68
N ARG A 58 -20.65 -13.21 -22.05
CA ARG A 58 -20.09 -11.98 -21.47
C ARG A 58 -19.68 -12.11 -20.00
N ASN A 59 -19.72 -13.32 -19.43
CA ASN A 59 -19.44 -13.58 -18.01
C ASN A 59 -20.27 -12.71 -17.03
N ILE A 60 -21.55 -12.51 -17.36
CA ILE A 60 -22.49 -11.73 -16.55
C ILE A 60 -23.26 -12.68 -15.62
N THR A 61 -23.39 -12.26 -14.36
CA THR A 61 -24.14 -13.00 -13.35
C THR A 61 -25.53 -12.39 -13.17
N LEU A 62 -26.57 -13.19 -13.39
CA LEU A 62 -27.93 -12.79 -13.12
C LEU A 62 -28.30 -13.10 -11.67
N PHE A 63 -29.29 -12.39 -11.12
CA PHE A 63 -29.86 -12.74 -9.82
C PHE A 63 -31.38 -12.56 -9.74
N GLU A 64 -31.99 -13.31 -8.82
CA GLU A 64 -33.40 -13.25 -8.47
C GLU A 64 -33.56 -12.91 -6.98
N GLY A 65 -34.61 -12.14 -6.66
CA GLY A 65 -34.90 -11.71 -5.30
C GLY A 65 -34.33 -10.32 -4.96
N ASN A 66 -34.11 -10.07 -3.67
CA ASN A 66 -33.73 -8.75 -3.16
C ASN A 66 -32.21 -8.56 -3.21
N VAL A 67 -31.75 -7.54 -3.95
CA VAL A 67 -30.32 -7.20 -4.11
C VAL A 67 -29.58 -7.00 -2.78
N ARG A 68 -30.28 -6.59 -1.70
CA ARG A 68 -29.69 -6.47 -0.37
C ARG A 68 -29.02 -7.77 0.10
N MET A 69 -29.54 -8.93 -0.31
CA MET A 69 -29.02 -10.24 0.07
C MET A 69 -27.72 -10.60 -0.68
N LEU A 70 -27.40 -9.92 -1.78
CA LEU A 70 -26.16 -10.10 -2.51
C LEU A 70 -25.00 -9.31 -1.88
N LEU A 71 -25.30 -8.15 -1.27
CA LEU A 71 -24.29 -7.22 -0.75
C LEU A 71 -23.32 -7.82 0.27
N PRO A 72 -23.71 -8.69 1.23
CA PRO A 72 -22.76 -9.30 2.15
C PRO A 72 -21.64 -10.08 1.44
N SER A 73 -21.98 -10.83 0.40
CA SER A 73 -21.01 -11.55 -0.42
C SER A 73 -20.13 -10.60 -1.22
N LEU A 74 -20.72 -9.54 -1.80
CA LEU A 74 -19.93 -8.54 -2.53
C LEU A 74 -18.93 -7.81 -1.62
N PHE A 75 -19.35 -7.47 -0.39
CA PHE A 75 -18.51 -6.78 0.59
C PHE A 75 -17.28 -7.59 1.01
N GLN A 76 -17.37 -8.92 0.93
CA GLN A 76 -16.27 -9.81 1.29
C GLN A 76 -15.35 -10.12 0.11
N SER A 77 -15.89 -10.11 -1.11
CA SER A 77 -15.18 -10.62 -2.29
C SER A 77 -14.55 -9.52 -3.17
N TYR A 78 -15.01 -8.28 -3.11
CA TYR A 78 -14.56 -7.22 -4.03
C TYR A 78 -13.86 -6.07 -3.32
N LYS A 79 -12.92 -5.42 -4.02
CA LYS A 79 -12.25 -4.21 -3.54
C LYS A 79 -13.18 -2.99 -3.61
N GLY A 80 -14.09 -2.97 -4.58
CA GLY A 80 -15.09 -1.92 -4.71
C GLY A 80 -16.38 -2.40 -5.35
N ILE A 81 -17.47 -1.70 -5.04
CA ILE A 81 -18.82 -2.01 -5.47
C ILE A 81 -19.44 -0.76 -6.09
N VAL A 82 -19.87 -0.88 -7.35
CA VAL A 82 -20.53 0.17 -8.13
C VAL A 82 -22.01 -0.15 -8.22
N MET A 83 -22.84 0.67 -7.59
CA MET A 83 -24.29 0.47 -7.52
C MET A 83 -25.00 1.47 -8.44
N ILE A 84 -25.69 0.97 -9.47
CA ILE A 84 -26.49 1.81 -10.39
C ILE A 84 -27.95 1.83 -9.93
N ILE A 85 -28.23 2.73 -8.99
CA ILE A 85 -29.50 2.87 -8.25
C ILE A 85 -29.46 4.21 -7.48
N SER A 86 -30.57 4.62 -6.87
CA SER A 86 -30.61 5.78 -5.99
C SER A 86 -29.69 5.64 -4.75
N LEU A 87 -28.94 6.71 -4.46
CA LEU A 87 -28.01 6.81 -3.33
C LEU A 87 -28.67 6.45 -1.99
N GLY A 88 -29.87 6.97 -1.74
CA GLY A 88 -30.58 6.73 -0.47
C GLY A 88 -30.93 5.25 -0.23
N ALA A 89 -31.18 4.48 -1.29
CA ALA A 89 -31.39 3.04 -1.17
C ALA A 89 -30.09 2.32 -0.80
N VAL A 90 -28.97 2.67 -1.45
CA VAL A 90 -27.66 2.08 -1.20
C VAL A 90 -27.22 2.29 0.23
N VAL A 91 -27.29 3.54 0.73
CA VAL A 91 -26.93 3.86 2.12
C VAL A 91 -27.72 2.99 3.12
N ARG A 92 -29.03 2.84 2.93
CA ARG A 92 -29.86 1.99 3.81
C ARG A 92 -29.50 0.52 3.74
N MET A 93 -29.14 0.02 2.55
CA MET A 93 -28.79 -1.39 2.37
C MET A 93 -27.42 -1.74 2.93
N ILE A 94 -26.43 -0.84 2.81
CA ILE A 94 -25.07 -1.08 3.28
C ILE A 94 -24.89 -0.76 4.76
N ALA A 95 -25.70 0.12 5.36
CA ALA A 95 -25.55 0.54 6.76
C ALA A 95 -25.38 -0.61 7.77
N PRO A 96 -26.11 -1.75 7.68
CA PRO A 96 -25.92 -2.89 8.57
C PRO A 96 -24.64 -3.70 8.33
N LEU A 97 -23.93 -3.46 7.23
CA LEU A 97 -22.73 -4.20 6.82
C LEU A 97 -21.44 -3.45 7.17
N LEU A 98 -21.53 -2.17 7.50
CA LEU A 98 -20.38 -1.31 7.76
C LEU A 98 -19.63 -1.75 9.02
N LYS A 99 -18.31 -1.81 8.95
CA LYS A 99 -17.44 -2.18 10.08
C LYS A 99 -16.42 -1.09 10.36
N ASP A 100 -15.51 -0.86 9.41
CA ASP A 100 -14.46 0.15 9.53
C ASP A 100 -13.99 0.62 8.14
N LYS A 101 -13.68 1.91 8.02
CA LYS A 101 -13.18 2.57 6.78
C LYS A 101 -11.89 1.96 6.23
N LYS A 102 -11.18 1.15 7.03
CA LYS A 102 -9.93 0.48 6.64
C LYS A 102 -10.17 -0.87 5.97
N THR A 103 -11.30 -1.52 6.27
CA THR A 103 -11.60 -2.88 5.81
C THR A 103 -12.78 -2.91 4.86
N ASP A 104 -13.71 -1.96 4.99
CA ASP A 104 -14.89 -1.87 4.15
C ASP A 104 -14.49 -1.50 2.71
N PRO A 105 -15.06 -2.15 1.68
CA PRO A 105 -14.71 -1.87 0.30
C PRO A 105 -15.14 -0.47 -0.12
N ALA A 106 -14.57 0.02 -1.23
CA ALA A 106 -15.11 1.20 -1.90
C ALA A 106 -16.58 0.97 -2.27
N VAL A 107 -17.46 1.94 -2.00
CA VAL A 107 -18.81 1.95 -2.57
C VAL A 107 -19.02 3.24 -3.34
N VAL A 108 -19.38 3.08 -4.61
CA VAL A 108 -19.66 4.16 -5.55
C VAL A 108 -21.08 3.98 -6.07
N VAL A 109 -21.82 5.09 -6.19
CA VAL A 109 -23.18 5.11 -6.75
C VAL A 109 -23.21 5.87 -8.05
N ILE A 110 -23.91 5.32 -9.04
CA ILE A 110 -24.19 5.99 -10.31
C ILE A 110 -25.70 6.14 -10.43
N ASP A 111 -26.19 7.33 -10.78
CA ASP A 111 -27.62 7.51 -11.01
C ASP A 111 -28.09 6.80 -12.30
N ASP A 112 -29.39 6.55 -12.41
CA ASP A 112 -29.98 5.75 -13.51
C ASP A 112 -29.73 6.35 -14.91
N LYS A 113 -29.39 7.64 -15.00
CA LYS A 113 -29.02 8.32 -16.26
C LYS A 113 -27.51 8.48 -16.45
N GLY A 114 -26.69 8.07 -15.49
CA GLY A 114 -25.24 8.21 -15.55
C GLY A 114 -24.74 9.66 -15.51
N ASN A 115 -25.50 10.59 -14.93
CA ASN A 115 -25.08 12.00 -14.86
C ASN A 115 -24.05 12.26 -13.75
N HIS A 116 -24.15 11.51 -12.65
CA HIS A 116 -23.30 11.66 -11.48
C HIS A 116 -22.73 10.31 -11.05
N VAL A 117 -21.46 10.34 -10.67
CA VAL A 117 -20.77 9.24 -10.02
C VAL A 117 -20.41 9.73 -8.62
N ILE A 118 -20.90 9.05 -7.59
CA ILE A 118 -20.91 9.55 -6.21
C ILE A 118 -20.09 8.60 -5.34
N SER A 119 -19.04 9.12 -4.70
CA SER A 119 -18.27 8.38 -3.69
C SER A 119 -19.09 8.28 -2.40
N VAL A 120 -19.40 7.06 -1.95
CA VAL A 120 -20.30 6.81 -0.82
C VAL A 120 -19.59 6.27 0.42
N LEU A 121 -18.71 5.28 0.25
CA LEU A 121 -18.02 4.61 1.36
C LEU A 121 -16.55 4.39 1.02
N SER A 122 -15.68 4.51 2.03
CA SER A 122 -14.25 4.25 1.92
C SER A 122 -13.53 5.10 0.85
N GLY A 123 -13.78 6.41 0.88
CA GLY A 123 -13.26 7.41 -0.08
C GLY A 123 -11.75 7.38 -0.31
N HIS A 124 -10.95 7.41 0.77
CA HIS A 124 -9.47 7.48 0.68
C HIS A 124 -8.84 6.10 0.58
N LEU A 125 -8.53 5.45 1.72
CA LEU A 125 -7.82 4.16 1.74
C LEU A 125 -8.48 3.06 0.92
N GLY A 126 -9.82 2.97 0.97
CA GLY A 126 -10.57 1.98 0.20
C GLY A 126 -10.73 2.32 -1.28
N GLY A 127 -10.35 3.53 -1.71
CA GLY A 127 -10.24 3.88 -3.13
C GLY A 127 -11.53 4.38 -3.80
N ALA A 128 -12.61 4.67 -3.06
CA ALA A 128 -13.86 5.10 -3.70
C ALA A 128 -13.74 6.45 -4.40
N ASN A 129 -12.88 7.36 -3.94
CA ASN A 129 -12.67 8.67 -4.59
C ASN A 129 -11.93 8.54 -5.91
N GLU A 130 -10.92 7.67 -5.97
CA GLU A 130 -10.18 7.36 -7.21
C GLU A 130 -11.11 6.67 -8.20
N LEU A 131 -11.80 5.62 -7.77
CA LEU A 131 -12.79 4.90 -8.59
C LEU A 131 -13.90 5.83 -9.10
N THR A 132 -14.35 6.79 -8.27
CA THR A 132 -15.35 7.79 -8.67
C THR A 132 -14.83 8.68 -9.80
N LYS A 133 -13.58 9.14 -9.75
CA LYS A 133 -12.97 9.96 -10.80
C LYS A 133 -12.84 9.15 -12.10
N GLU A 134 -12.29 7.94 -12.02
CA GLU A 134 -12.12 7.05 -13.18
C GLU A 134 -13.45 6.73 -13.87
N LEU A 135 -14.47 6.34 -13.10
CA LEU A 135 -15.80 6.05 -13.63
C LEU A 135 -16.47 7.30 -14.21
N ALA A 136 -16.29 8.47 -13.58
CA ALA A 136 -16.85 9.72 -14.07
C ALA A 136 -16.22 10.13 -15.41
N ASP A 137 -14.89 10.06 -15.53
CA ASP A 137 -14.17 10.34 -16.76
C ASP A 137 -14.62 9.38 -17.87
N HIS A 138 -14.78 8.09 -17.54
CA HIS A 138 -15.18 7.05 -18.49
C HIS A 138 -16.62 7.19 -18.98
N LEU A 139 -17.53 7.65 -18.11
CA LEU A 139 -18.95 7.86 -18.44
C LEU A 139 -19.24 9.29 -18.93
N ASN A 140 -18.23 10.17 -18.95
CA ASN A 140 -18.41 11.62 -19.15
C ASN A 140 -19.47 12.20 -18.19
N ALA A 141 -19.40 11.77 -16.93
CA ALA A 141 -20.30 12.11 -15.85
C ALA A 141 -19.64 13.08 -14.86
N THR A 142 -20.42 13.64 -13.94
CA THR A 142 -19.91 14.54 -12.90
C THR A 142 -19.48 13.73 -11.66
N PRO A 143 -18.21 13.76 -11.24
CA PRO A 143 -17.78 13.13 -10.00
C PRO A 143 -18.24 13.95 -8.79
N VAL A 144 -18.85 13.29 -7.81
CA VAL A 144 -19.29 13.89 -6.54
C VAL A 144 -18.45 13.30 -5.40
N ILE A 145 -17.45 14.05 -4.96
CA ILE A 145 -16.52 13.70 -3.88
C ILE A 145 -16.55 14.80 -2.82
N THR A 146 -16.81 14.42 -1.58
CA THR A 146 -17.06 15.36 -0.47
C THR A 146 -16.01 15.29 0.64
N THR A 147 -15.01 14.41 0.53
CA THR A 147 -13.96 14.28 1.54
C THR A 147 -13.13 15.56 1.63
N ALA A 148 -13.00 16.09 2.86
CA ALA A 148 -12.37 17.39 3.11
C ALA A 148 -10.94 17.50 2.56
N SER A 149 -10.12 16.44 2.68
CA SER A 149 -8.75 16.38 2.16
C SER A 149 -8.66 16.47 0.63
N ASP A 150 -9.59 15.84 -0.10
CA ASP A 150 -9.67 15.97 -1.57
C ASP A 150 -10.13 17.38 -1.96
N VAL A 151 -11.14 17.92 -1.28
CA VAL A 151 -11.69 19.26 -1.56
C VAL A 151 -10.67 20.36 -1.29
N GLN A 152 -9.95 20.28 -0.16
CA GLN A 152 -8.92 21.25 0.23
C GLN A 152 -7.60 21.07 -0.52
N LYS A 153 -7.43 19.96 -1.28
CA LYS A 153 -6.17 19.61 -1.97
C LYS A 153 -4.97 19.74 -1.02
N THR A 154 -5.10 19.13 0.16
CA THR A 154 -4.05 19.06 1.19
C THR A 154 -3.46 17.64 1.23
N ILE A 155 -2.58 17.34 2.19
CA ILE A 155 -1.98 16.00 2.35
C ILE A 155 -3.03 15.06 2.97
N PRO A 156 -3.46 13.99 2.27
CA PRO A 156 -4.24 12.94 2.89
C PRO A 156 -3.29 12.09 3.74
N VAL A 157 -3.37 12.24 5.06
CA VAL A 157 -2.48 11.61 6.05
C VAL A 157 -2.44 10.09 5.88
N ASP A 158 -3.59 9.46 5.62
CA ASP A 158 -3.70 8.01 5.41
C ASP A 158 -3.16 7.52 4.06
N LEU A 159 -2.90 8.41 3.10
CA LEU A 159 -2.30 8.07 1.80
C LEU A 159 -0.87 8.61 1.66
N PHE A 160 -0.35 9.30 2.68
CA PHE A 160 0.94 9.97 2.60
C PHE A 160 2.07 8.95 2.41
N GLY A 161 2.78 9.08 1.29
CA GLY A 161 3.85 8.15 0.90
C GLY A 161 3.41 6.79 0.34
N ARG A 162 2.11 6.50 0.27
CA ARG A 162 1.59 5.18 -0.18
C ARG A 162 2.07 4.81 -1.58
N LYS A 163 2.11 5.78 -2.51
CA LYS A 163 2.61 5.58 -3.88
C LYS A 163 4.09 5.16 -3.96
N PHE A 164 4.85 5.41 -2.89
CA PHE A 164 6.25 5.02 -2.75
C PHE A 164 6.43 3.75 -1.91
N GLY A 165 5.33 3.13 -1.48
CA GLY A 165 5.37 1.96 -0.60
C GLY A 165 5.70 2.28 0.86
N TRP A 166 5.59 3.55 1.29
CA TRP A 166 5.75 3.89 2.71
C TRP A 166 4.64 3.24 3.54
N VAL A 167 4.99 2.81 4.75
CA VAL A 167 4.04 2.23 5.70
C VAL A 167 4.10 3.01 7.00
N TRP A 168 2.98 3.22 7.68
CA TRP A 168 3.00 3.82 9.01
C TRP A 168 3.30 2.80 10.11
N ASP A 169 3.89 3.27 11.21
CA ASP A 169 4.17 2.41 12.36
C ASP A 169 2.90 2.00 13.11
N SER A 170 1.99 2.95 13.32
CA SER A 170 0.72 2.77 14.00
C SER A 170 -0.38 3.59 13.32
N ALA A 171 -1.59 3.05 13.31
CA ALA A 171 -2.76 3.70 12.73
C ALA A 171 -3.55 4.55 13.73
N GLU A 172 -3.15 4.58 15.01
CA GLU A 172 -3.89 5.23 16.11
C GLU A 172 -4.11 6.73 15.90
N LYS A 173 -3.10 7.43 15.37
CA LYS A 173 -3.12 8.89 15.21
C LYS A 173 -3.52 9.36 13.81
N LEU A 174 -3.87 8.46 12.90
CA LEU A 174 -4.28 8.84 11.54
C LEU A 174 -5.47 9.81 11.54
N THR A 175 -6.52 9.50 12.30
CA THR A 175 -7.73 10.34 12.37
C THR A 175 -7.47 11.72 13.03
N PRO A 176 -6.88 11.82 14.24
CA PRO A 176 -6.65 13.13 14.86
C PRO A 176 -5.64 13.99 14.08
N VAL A 177 -4.58 13.40 13.50
CA VAL A 177 -3.64 14.16 12.65
C VAL A 177 -4.30 14.61 11.35
N SER A 178 -5.18 13.79 10.74
CA SER A 178 -5.99 14.22 9.60
C SER A 178 -6.87 15.42 9.94
N ALA A 179 -7.46 15.43 11.14
CA ALA A 179 -8.26 16.56 11.61
C ALA A 179 -7.40 17.83 11.74
N SER A 180 -6.19 17.75 12.30
CA SER A 180 -5.27 18.89 12.38
C SER A 180 -4.91 19.44 11.00
N VAL A 181 -4.64 18.57 10.02
CA VAL A 181 -4.36 18.99 8.63
C VAL A 181 -5.57 19.67 7.99
N VAL A 182 -6.78 19.13 8.17
CA VAL A 182 -8.02 19.68 7.58
C VAL A 182 -8.46 21.00 8.23
N ASN A 183 -8.20 21.14 9.53
CA ASN A 183 -8.52 22.33 10.31
C ASN A 183 -7.43 23.41 10.23
N GLU A 184 -6.44 23.24 9.35
CA GLU A 184 -5.34 24.19 9.12
C GLU A 184 -4.55 24.53 10.40
N GLU A 185 -4.46 23.58 11.33
CA GLU A 185 -3.61 23.72 12.51
C GLU A 185 -2.13 23.64 12.13
N PRO A 186 -1.20 24.21 12.92
CA PRO A 186 0.23 24.07 12.65
C PRO A 186 0.68 22.61 12.68
N VAL A 187 1.09 22.07 11.53
CA VAL A 187 1.59 20.70 11.38
C VAL A 187 3.06 20.73 10.96
N ALA A 188 3.90 20.01 11.71
CA ALA A 188 5.29 19.79 11.33
C ALA A 188 5.42 18.59 10.40
N ILE A 189 6.24 18.73 9.37
CA ILE A 189 6.67 17.64 8.50
C ILE A 189 8.18 17.50 8.69
N VAL A 190 8.65 16.32 9.06
CA VAL A 190 10.09 16.03 9.12
C VAL A 190 10.36 14.84 8.23
N GLN A 191 11.25 15.00 7.24
CA GLN A 191 11.62 13.93 6.32
C GLN A 191 13.14 13.75 6.31
N GLU A 192 13.58 12.64 6.90
CA GLU A 192 15.00 12.29 6.95
C GLU A 192 15.40 11.27 5.89
N SER A 193 14.41 10.58 5.29
CA SER A 193 14.66 9.57 4.27
C SER A 193 13.42 9.34 3.40
N GLY A 194 13.61 8.63 2.30
CA GLY A 194 12.56 8.35 1.30
C GLY A 194 12.41 9.45 0.26
N GLU A 195 11.49 9.22 -0.65
CA GLU A 195 11.19 10.04 -1.83
C GLU A 195 10.64 11.42 -1.45
N ARG A 196 11.16 12.50 -2.04
CA ARG A 196 10.77 13.89 -1.71
C ARG A 196 9.64 14.45 -2.58
N ASN A 197 9.34 13.81 -3.72
CA ASN A 197 8.29 14.23 -4.67
C ASN A 197 6.89 13.75 -4.26
N TRP A 198 6.54 13.86 -2.97
CA TRP A 198 5.18 13.55 -2.48
C TRP A 198 4.19 14.69 -2.74
N TRP A 199 4.65 15.95 -2.75
CA TRP A 199 3.81 17.11 -3.06
C TRP A 199 3.70 17.31 -4.58
N ASN A 200 2.64 16.76 -5.16
CA ASN A 200 2.42 16.75 -6.61
C ASN A 200 1.50 17.87 -7.12
N TYR A 201 1.12 18.82 -6.28
CA TYR A 201 0.29 19.92 -6.70
C TYR A 201 1.13 21.05 -7.31
N ASN A 202 0.62 21.68 -8.37
CA ASN A 202 1.21 22.88 -8.95
C ASN A 202 0.85 24.14 -8.12
N LYS A 203 1.10 24.09 -6.80
CA LYS A 203 0.92 25.18 -5.84
C LYS A 203 1.90 24.98 -4.68
N PRO A 204 2.28 26.03 -3.93
CA PRO A 204 3.09 25.85 -2.72
C PRO A 204 2.35 25.04 -1.65
N LEU A 205 3.10 24.52 -0.67
CA LEU A 205 2.52 23.95 0.53
C LEU A 205 1.68 25.01 1.28
N PRO A 206 0.51 24.63 1.84
CA PRO A 206 -0.24 25.50 2.74
C PRO A 206 0.63 25.99 3.90
N SER A 207 0.45 27.25 4.32
CA SER A 207 1.31 27.89 5.34
C SER A 207 1.27 27.24 6.73
N HIS A 208 0.25 26.43 7.02
CA HIS A 208 0.14 25.68 8.26
C HIS A 208 0.93 24.36 8.23
N LEU A 209 1.40 23.91 7.05
CA LEU A 209 2.26 22.75 6.89
C LEU A 209 3.72 23.21 6.74
N THR A 210 4.53 23.03 7.77
CA THR A 210 5.93 23.46 7.76
C THR A 210 6.85 22.25 7.71
N VAL A 211 7.76 22.22 6.72
CA VAL A 211 8.83 21.23 6.66
C VAL A 211 10.00 21.72 7.50
N TYR A 212 10.44 20.90 8.45
CA TYR A 212 11.63 21.14 9.27
C TYR A 212 12.75 20.19 8.84
N GLU A 213 13.99 20.67 8.92
CA GLU A 213 15.16 19.87 8.55
C GLU A 213 15.45 18.80 9.60
N THR A 214 15.15 19.09 10.88
CA THR A 214 15.42 18.18 11.99
C THR A 214 14.19 17.97 12.89
N MET A 215 14.18 16.83 13.59
CA MET A 215 13.19 16.55 14.62
C MET A 215 13.27 17.55 15.78
N GLU A 216 14.47 18.01 16.11
CA GLU A 216 14.70 19.00 17.17
C GLU A 216 14.02 20.34 16.85
N GLU A 217 14.17 20.86 15.63
CA GLU A 217 13.47 22.07 15.20
C GLU A 217 11.95 21.91 15.26
N ALA A 218 11.44 20.76 14.80
CA ALA A 218 10.01 20.45 14.87
C ALA A 218 9.50 20.40 16.33
N ILE A 219 10.27 19.86 17.26
CA ILE A 219 9.94 19.86 18.70
C ILE A 219 9.86 21.29 19.23
N HIS A 220 10.86 22.12 18.94
CA HIS A 220 10.91 23.52 19.39
C HIS A 220 9.73 24.34 18.86
N ALA A 221 9.26 24.04 17.65
CA ALA A 221 8.11 24.68 17.05
C ALA A 221 6.76 24.34 17.73
N LYS A 222 6.71 23.28 18.55
CA LYS A 222 5.52 22.83 19.29
C LYS A 222 4.26 22.74 18.41
N PRO A 223 4.32 21.96 17.31
CA PRO A 223 3.20 21.84 16.38
C PRO A 223 1.99 21.17 17.05
N LYS A 224 0.81 21.37 16.48
CA LYS A 224 -0.42 20.67 16.89
C LYS A 224 -0.44 19.23 16.42
N ALA A 225 0.21 18.93 15.28
CA ALA A 225 0.43 17.57 14.81
C ALA A 225 1.76 17.41 14.06
N ALA A 226 2.19 16.17 13.86
CA ALA A 226 3.42 15.87 13.13
C ALA A 226 3.26 14.74 12.08
N LEU A 227 3.91 14.91 10.94
CA LEU A 227 4.11 13.88 9.92
C LEU A 227 5.61 13.59 9.84
N LEU A 228 6.02 12.42 10.33
CA LEU A 228 7.43 12.06 10.47
C LEU A 228 7.78 10.96 9.47
N VAL A 229 8.79 11.17 8.63
CA VAL A 229 9.23 10.20 7.62
C VAL A 229 10.69 9.85 7.89
N THR A 230 10.92 8.68 8.50
CA THR A 230 12.26 8.24 8.83
C THR A 230 12.38 6.72 8.89
N HIS A 231 13.54 6.20 8.49
CA HIS A 231 13.90 4.81 8.66
C HIS A 231 14.39 4.49 10.09
N ARG A 232 14.76 5.52 10.87
CA ARG A 232 15.32 5.39 12.22
C ARG A 232 14.25 5.19 13.29
N LEU A 233 14.59 4.49 14.36
CA LEU A 233 13.83 4.47 15.60
C LEU A 233 14.02 5.82 16.30
N LEU A 234 12.91 6.37 16.80
CA LEU A 234 12.91 7.66 17.47
C LEU A 234 13.56 7.56 18.85
N SER A 235 14.31 8.59 19.22
CA SER A 235 14.80 8.80 20.58
C SER A 235 13.62 9.05 21.53
N ASN A 236 13.87 8.95 22.84
CA ASN A 236 12.83 9.24 23.84
C ASN A 236 12.32 10.68 23.76
N GLU A 237 13.18 11.62 23.36
CA GLU A 237 12.79 13.01 23.18
C GLU A 237 11.96 13.21 21.91
N GLU A 238 12.34 12.56 20.80
CA GLU A 238 11.60 12.60 19.53
C GLU A 238 10.20 11.98 19.64
N GLN A 239 10.00 11.01 20.54
CA GLN A 239 8.70 10.37 20.76
C GLN A 239 7.59 11.35 21.17
N GLN A 240 7.92 12.54 21.71
CA GLN A 240 6.91 13.55 22.04
C GLN A 240 6.13 14.03 20.81
N LEU A 241 6.75 14.03 19.62
CA LEU A 241 6.10 14.36 18.36
C LEU A 241 4.99 13.35 18.00
N LEU A 242 5.01 12.14 18.56
CA LEU A 242 3.98 11.12 18.37
C LEU A 242 2.76 11.30 19.27
N HIS A 243 2.76 12.24 20.23
CA HIS A 243 1.57 12.54 21.03
C HIS A 243 0.35 12.85 20.13
N ASN A 244 0.59 13.59 19.04
CA ASN A 244 -0.33 13.73 17.91
C ASN A 244 0.45 13.68 16.60
N GLY A 245 1.13 12.56 16.34
CA GLY A 245 1.95 12.41 15.14
C GLY A 245 1.76 11.06 14.47
N VAL A 246 2.03 11.02 13.16
CA VAL A 246 2.09 9.78 12.38
C VAL A 246 3.51 9.59 11.88
N LEU A 247 4.06 8.40 12.13
CA LEU A 247 5.39 7.99 11.73
C LEU A 247 5.31 7.04 10.54
N TYR A 248 5.92 7.45 9.42
CA TYR A 248 6.01 6.73 8.16
C TYR A 248 7.41 6.15 7.98
N ARG A 249 7.44 4.92 7.45
CA ARG A 249 8.63 4.10 7.21
C ARG A 249 8.84 3.96 5.71
N PRO A 250 9.73 4.78 5.11
CA PRO A 250 10.09 4.63 3.72
C PRO A 250 10.95 3.38 3.52
N LYS A 251 10.84 2.75 2.35
CA LYS A 251 11.53 1.49 2.00
C LYS A 251 12.94 1.77 1.50
N VAL A 252 13.84 2.16 2.40
CA VAL A 252 15.18 2.67 2.05
C VAL A 252 16.34 1.78 2.51
N ILE A 253 16.09 0.66 3.18
CA ILE A 253 17.16 -0.22 3.66
C ILE A 253 17.31 -1.43 2.73
N ALA A 254 18.52 -1.64 2.23
CA ALA A 254 18.93 -2.83 1.50
C ALA A 254 19.91 -3.66 2.35
N LEU A 255 19.63 -4.96 2.49
CA LEU A 255 20.42 -5.87 3.30
C LEU A 255 21.18 -6.85 2.40
N GLY A 256 22.50 -6.76 2.40
CA GLY A 256 23.35 -7.75 1.76
C GLY A 256 23.60 -8.91 2.70
N ILE A 257 23.33 -10.15 2.28
CA ILE A 257 23.40 -11.33 3.14
C ILE A 257 24.25 -12.41 2.49
N GLY A 258 25.25 -12.89 3.21
CA GLY A 258 25.95 -14.13 2.91
C GLY A 258 25.83 -15.10 4.08
N CYS A 259 25.23 -16.28 3.87
CA CYS A 259 25.10 -17.32 4.91
C CYS A 259 25.74 -18.66 4.51
N ASN A 260 25.80 -19.67 5.38
CA ASN A 260 26.10 -21.04 4.95
C ASN A 260 24.83 -21.71 4.39
N ARG A 261 24.97 -22.73 3.55
CA ARG A 261 23.83 -23.56 3.09
C ARG A 261 23.13 -24.20 4.30
N GLY A 262 21.81 -24.16 4.31
CA GLY A 262 20.98 -24.70 5.40
C GLY A 262 20.90 -23.79 6.62
N THR A 263 21.24 -22.50 6.50
CA THR A 263 21.08 -21.56 7.62
C THR A 263 19.60 -21.31 7.85
N SER A 264 19.12 -21.46 9.08
CA SER A 264 17.69 -21.34 9.39
C SER A 264 17.18 -19.91 9.24
N LEU A 265 15.88 -19.78 8.94
CA LEU A 265 15.19 -18.49 8.93
C LEU A 265 15.41 -17.73 10.25
N ASP A 266 15.27 -18.42 11.38
CA ASP A 266 15.39 -17.81 12.71
C ASP A 266 16.79 -17.25 12.96
N GLU A 267 17.85 -17.95 12.54
CA GLU A 267 19.22 -17.45 12.70
C GLU A 267 19.45 -16.18 11.85
N ILE A 268 19.00 -16.19 10.58
CA ILE A 268 19.13 -15.02 9.69
C ILE A 268 18.34 -13.83 10.24
N GLU A 269 17.09 -14.07 10.66
CA GLU A 269 16.20 -13.04 11.16
C GLU A 269 16.73 -12.42 12.47
N GLN A 270 17.24 -13.22 13.40
CA GLN A 270 17.84 -12.73 14.65
C GLN A 270 19.04 -11.83 14.38
N VAL A 271 19.91 -12.20 13.43
CA VAL A 271 21.08 -11.38 13.06
C VAL A 271 20.64 -10.04 12.45
N ILE A 272 19.59 -10.04 11.62
CA ILE A 272 19.02 -8.81 11.04
C ILE A 272 18.42 -7.94 12.14
N GLN A 273 17.52 -8.48 12.97
CA GLN A 273 16.83 -7.72 14.02
C GLN A 273 17.84 -7.08 14.98
N LYS A 274 18.78 -7.86 15.50
CA LYS A 274 19.84 -7.35 16.39
C LYS A 274 20.65 -6.24 15.73
N THR A 275 21.00 -6.40 14.45
CA THR A 275 21.79 -5.39 13.74
C THR A 275 21.02 -4.11 13.49
N LEU A 276 19.75 -4.19 13.12
CA LEU A 276 18.91 -3.02 12.95
C LEU A 276 18.63 -2.32 14.29
N GLU A 277 18.45 -3.06 15.38
CA GLU A 277 18.28 -2.49 16.72
C GLU A 277 19.52 -1.73 17.21
N GLU A 278 20.72 -2.26 16.95
CA GLU A 278 21.99 -1.58 17.23
C GLU A 278 22.11 -0.28 16.42
N LEU A 279 21.73 -0.32 15.14
CA LEU A 279 21.71 0.86 14.25
C LEU A 279 20.55 1.83 14.53
N LYS A 280 19.62 1.46 15.41
CA LYS A 280 18.36 2.18 15.62
C LYS A 280 17.58 2.35 14.32
N PHE A 281 17.50 1.30 13.49
CA PHE A 281 16.71 1.27 12.26
C PHE A 281 15.47 0.41 12.42
N SER A 282 14.37 0.81 11.79
CA SER A 282 13.14 0.03 11.77
C SER A 282 13.19 -1.04 10.68
N ILE A 283 12.87 -2.28 11.05
CA ILE A 283 12.72 -3.40 10.10
C ILE A 283 11.64 -3.13 9.04
N LYS A 284 10.66 -2.28 9.34
CA LYS A 284 9.62 -1.87 8.39
C LYS A 284 10.18 -1.05 7.23
N SER A 285 11.37 -0.47 7.38
CA SER A 285 12.04 0.33 6.34
C SER A 285 12.92 -0.52 5.41
N VAL A 286 13.02 -1.83 5.65
CA VAL A 286 13.70 -2.76 4.75
C VAL A 286 12.88 -2.96 3.48
N LYS A 287 13.56 -2.76 2.35
CA LYS A 287 13.05 -2.96 1.00
C LYS A 287 13.43 -4.32 0.45
N ALA A 288 14.70 -4.70 0.63
CA ALA A 288 15.27 -5.86 -0.06
C ALA A 288 16.33 -6.60 0.74
N ILE A 289 16.43 -7.89 0.45
CA ILE A 289 17.58 -8.73 0.77
C ILE A 289 18.31 -9.09 -0.52
N CYS A 290 19.64 -9.05 -0.48
CA CYS A 290 20.51 -9.22 -1.63
C CYS A 290 21.56 -10.28 -1.34
N SER A 291 21.79 -11.22 -2.26
CA SER A 291 22.81 -12.26 -2.09
C SER A 291 23.47 -12.65 -3.41
N ILE A 292 24.20 -13.75 -3.40
CA ILE A 292 24.76 -14.39 -4.59
C ILE A 292 23.77 -15.38 -5.20
N ASP A 293 23.78 -15.55 -6.52
CA ASP A 293 22.89 -16.43 -7.28
C ASP A 293 22.97 -17.90 -6.85
N LEU A 294 24.13 -18.37 -6.38
CA LEU A 294 24.33 -19.67 -5.75
C LEU A 294 23.41 -19.90 -4.55
N LYS A 295 22.76 -18.87 -4.00
CA LYS A 295 21.82 -18.93 -2.88
C LYS A 295 20.39 -18.52 -3.24
N LYS A 296 20.04 -18.45 -4.52
CA LYS A 296 18.67 -18.13 -4.96
C LYS A 296 17.61 -19.11 -4.44
N ASP A 297 18.02 -20.33 -4.14
CA ASP A 297 17.21 -21.44 -3.61
C ASP A 297 17.45 -21.69 -2.11
N GLU A 298 18.16 -20.80 -1.41
CA GLU A 298 18.39 -20.94 0.03
C GLU A 298 17.08 -20.75 0.80
N GLU A 299 16.58 -21.84 1.40
CA GLU A 299 15.26 -21.88 2.06
C GLU A 299 15.08 -20.77 3.10
N GLY A 300 16.11 -20.51 3.91
CA GLY A 300 16.07 -19.45 4.92
C GLY A 300 15.88 -18.04 4.32
N LEU A 301 16.55 -17.73 3.21
CA LEU A 301 16.42 -16.43 2.53
C LEU A 301 15.10 -16.30 1.80
N VAL A 302 14.67 -17.36 1.11
CA VAL A 302 13.37 -17.41 0.41
C VAL A 302 12.22 -17.24 1.41
N ALA A 303 12.27 -17.94 2.54
CA ALA A 303 11.27 -17.83 3.59
C ALA A 303 11.26 -16.42 4.21
N LEU A 304 12.43 -15.81 4.41
CA LEU A 304 12.55 -14.45 4.94
C LEU A 304 11.92 -13.42 3.99
N ALA A 305 12.27 -13.47 2.69
CA ALA A 305 11.69 -12.60 1.67
C ALA A 305 10.17 -12.72 1.62
N LYS A 306 9.64 -13.96 1.68
CA LYS A 306 8.20 -14.21 1.70
C LYS A 306 7.53 -13.68 2.97
N LYS A 307 8.13 -13.90 4.14
CA LYS A 307 7.60 -13.46 5.45
C LYS A 307 7.41 -11.95 5.49
N TYR A 308 8.39 -11.21 5.00
CA TYR A 308 8.41 -9.75 5.06
C TYR A 308 7.94 -9.05 3.78
N GLN A 309 7.67 -9.83 2.71
CA GLN A 309 7.39 -9.31 1.37
C GLN A 309 8.49 -8.36 0.87
N TRP A 310 9.75 -8.73 1.13
CA TRP A 310 10.91 -7.98 0.65
C TRP A 310 11.33 -8.48 -0.73
N ASP A 311 11.91 -7.56 -1.52
CA ASP A 311 12.57 -7.96 -2.76
C ASP A 311 13.72 -8.91 -2.43
N PHE A 312 13.80 -10.02 -3.16
CA PHE A 312 14.94 -10.92 -3.09
C PHE A 312 15.74 -10.86 -4.39
N THR A 313 16.86 -10.14 -4.35
CA THR A 313 17.75 -9.98 -5.49
C THR A 313 19.02 -10.80 -5.30
N TYR A 314 19.54 -11.37 -6.37
CA TYR A 314 20.79 -12.11 -6.34
C TYR A 314 21.61 -11.83 -7.58
N TYR A 315 22.93 -11.92 -7.41
CA TYR A 315 23.91 -11.54 -8.41
C TYR A 315 24.87 -12.68 -8.69
N THR A 316 25.33 -12.75 -9.93
CA THR A 316 26.42 -13.63 -10.34
C THR A 316 27.74 -13.22 -9.69
N PRO A 317 28.70 -14.13 -9.56
CA PRO A 317 30.03 -13.78 -9.05
C PRO A 317 30.70 -12.64 -9.82
N GLU A 318 30.53 -12.60 -11.14
CA GLU A 318 31.08 -11.55 -12.01
C GLU A 318 30.51 -10.17 -11.68
N GLN A 319 29.20 -10.08 -11.46
CA GLN A 319 28.53 -8.84 -11.04
C GLN A 319 29.00 -8.40 -9.66
N LEU A 320 29.16 -9.32 -8.71
CA LEU A 320 29.66 -8.98 -7.38
C LEU A 320 31.10 -8.46 -7.41
N ASN A 321 31.94 -9.06 -8.25
CA ASN A 321 33.35 -8.67 -8.40
C ASN A 321 33.55 -7.36 -9.18
N SER A 322 32.53 -6.85 -9.89
CA SER A 322 32.62 -5.54 -10.55
C SER A 322 32.53 -4.36 -9.58
N VAL A 323 32.14 -4.63 -8.32
CA VAL A 323 32.05 -3.61 -7.27
C VAL A 323 33.36 -3.55 -6.50
N ASN A 324 33.84 -2.34 -6.26
CA ASN A 324 35.01 -2.14 -5.41
C ASN A 324 34.64 -2.45 -3.94
N ILE A 325 35.37 -3.37 -3.33
CA ILE A 325 35.13 -3.84 -1.95
C ILE A 325 36.35 -3.55 -1.08
N GLU A 326 36.12 -3.20 0.18
CA GLU A 326 37.20 -2.84 1.10
C GLU A 326 38.00 -4.06 1.57
N THR A 327 37.34 -5.21 1.72
CA THR A 327 37.94 -6.42 2.32
C THR A 327 37.68 -7.69 1.50
N PRO A 328 38.47 -7.94 0.44
CA PRO A 328 38.37 -9.17 -0.34
C PRO A 328 38.72 -10.42 0.50
N SER A 329 38.12 -11.56 0.18
CA SER A 329 38.39 -12.83 0.86
C SER A 329 38.60 -13.99 -0.10
N ASP A 330 39.82 -14.52 -0.12
CA ASP A 330 40.18 -15.69 -0.94
C ASP A 330 39.36 -16.94 -0.59
N THR A 331 39.01 -17.09 0.69
CA THR A 331 38.13 -18.18 1.15
C THR A 331 36.75 -18.07 0.50
N VAL A 332 36.16 -16.87 0.47
CA VAL A 332 34.84 -16.66 -0.16
C VAL A 332 34.95 -16.88 -1.67
N PHE A 333 36.02 -16.39 -2.29
CA PHE A 333 36.28 -16.57 -3.72
C PHE A 333 36.36 -18.06 -4.10
N LYS A 334 37.07 -18.88 -3.31
CA LYS A 334 37.18 -20.32 -3.55
C LYS A 334 35.83 -21.05 -3.57
N TYR A 335 34.88 -20.65 -2.75
CA TYR A 335 33.57 -21.31 -2.65
C TYR A 335 32.50 -20.72 -3.56
N THR A 336 32.63 -19.44 -3.91
CA THR A 336 31.54 -18.68 -4.54
C THR A 336 31.91 -18.05 -5.88
N GLY A 337 33.21 -17.99 -6.22
CA GLY A 337 33.71 -17.20 -7.35
C GLY A 337 33.74 -15.68 -7.10
N ALA A 338 33.25 -15.20 -5.95
CA ALA A 338 33.22 -13.79 -5.59
C ALA A 338 34.14 -13.48 -4.40
N TYR A 339 34.83 -12.35 -4.40
CA TYR A 339 35.69 -11.95 -3.28
C TYR A 339 34.91 -11.56 -2.02
N ALA A 340 33.67 -11.11 -2.19
CA ALA A 340 32.70 -10.87 -1.13
C ALA A 340 31.27 -11.05 -1.68
N VAL A 341 30.31 -11.31 -0.79
CA VAL A 341 28.90 -11.47 -1.16
C VAL A 341 28.04 -10.35 -0.58
N SER A 342 28.02 -10.20 0.74
CA SER A 342 27.08 -9.29 1.40
C SER A 342 27.30 -7.82 1.00
N GLU A 343 28.53 -7.31 1.08
CA GLU A 343 28.85 -5.93 0.76
C GLU A 343 28.51 -5.56 -0.70
N PRO A 344 29.07 -6.25 -1.73
CA PRO A 344 28.80 -5.89 -3.12
C PRO A 344 27.34 -6.08 -3.50
N ALA A 345 26.65 -7.08 -2.95
CA ALA A 345 25.22 -7.29 -3.22
C ALA A 345 24.35 -6.13 -2.68
N ALA A 346 24.65 -5.63 -1.48
CA ALA A 346 23.97 -4.46 -0.92
C ALA A 346 24.23 -3.20 -1.77
N ARG A 347 25.50 -2.96 -2.16
CA ARG A 347 25.89 -1.81 -3.00
C ARG A 347 25.20 -1.83 -4.37
N LEU A 348 25.20 -2.97 -5.06
CA LEU A 348 24.57 -3.09 -6.38
C LEU A 348 23.07 -2.76 -6.34
N TYR A 349 22.37 -3.24 -5.31
CA TYR A 349 20.94 -2.99 -5.18
C TYR A 349 20.64 -1.54 -4.79
N SER A 350 21.38 -0.98 -3.82
CA SER A 350 21.08 0.36 -3.31
C SER A 350 21.63 1.49 -4.19
N GLY A 351 22.64 1.21 -5.02
CA GLY A 351 23.39 2.23 -5.74
C GLY A 351 24.20 3.16 -4.83
N ALA A 352 24.41 2.78 -3.56
CA ALA A 352 25.04 3.64 -2.57
C ALA A 352 26.58 3.61 -2.67
N ASP A 353 27.20 4.78 -2.56
CA ASP A 353 28.67 4.91 -2.55
C ASP A 353 29.31 4.31 -1.29
N SER A 354 28.59 4.36 -0.16
CA SER A 354 29.03 3.83 1.13
C SER A 354 27.92 3.04 1.83
N LEU A 355 28.33 2.10 2.69
CA LEU A 355 27.42 1.31 3.51
C LEU A 355 27.43 1.80 4.95
N VAL A 356 26.28 1.68 5.61
CA VAL A 356 26.16 1.89 7.06
C VAL A 356 26.93 0.80 7.81
N ILE A 357 26.86 -0.44 7.32
CA ILE A 357 27.67 -1.56 7.79
C ILE A 357 28.25 -2.27 6.58
N THR A 358 29.58 -2.28 6.46
CA THR A 358 30.29 -3.01 5.40
C THR A 358 30.25 -4.51 5.66
N LYS A 359 30.49 -4.97 6.88
CA LYS A 359 30.49 -6.40 7.21
C LYS A 359 30.25 -6.66 8.71
N LYS A 360 29.19 -7.38 9.04
CA LYS A 360 28.93 -7.94 10.38
C LYS A 360 28.72 -9.43 10.28
N LYS A 361 29.61 -10.22 10.90
CA LYS A 361 29.50 -11.68 10.95
C LYS A 361 28.96 -12.13 12.30
N SER A 362 27.93 -12.97 12.29
CA SER A 362 27.35 -13.60 13.48
C SER A 362 26.87 -15.00 13.12
N GLY A 363 27.42 -16.01 13.80
CA GLY A 363 27.17 -17.42 13.46
C GLY A 363 27.52 -17.72 12.01
N ASN A 364 26.55 -18.29 11.29
CA ASN A 364 26.65 -18.62 9.88
C ASN A 364 26.34 -17.44 8.94
N VAL A 365 25.95 -16.28 9.47
CA VAL A 365 25.44 -15.15 8.69
C VAL A 365 26.45 -14.01 8.66
N THR A 366 26.65 -13.42 7.48
CA THR A 366 27.34 -12.17 7.24
C THR A 366 26.35 -11.17 6.66
N LEU A 367 26.22 -10.03 7.31
CA LEU A 367 25.27 -8.98 6.96
C LEU A 367 26.00 -7.68 6.62
N SER A 368 25.51 -7.00 5.59
CA SER A 368 25.89 -5.64 5.20
C SER A 368 24.62 -4.81 5.07
N VAL A 369 24.68 -3.54 5.44
CA VAL A 369 23.50 -2.65 5.48
C VAL A 369 23.79 -1.40 4.66
N ALA A 370 22.97 -1.16 3.65
CA ALA A 370 23.04 0.03 2.81
C ALA A 370 21.72 0.82 2.88
N LEU A 371 21.83 2.14 2.71
CA LEU A 371 20.68 3.04 2.55
C LEU A 371 20.55 3.42 1.08
N ILE A 372 19.30 3.42 0.58
CA ILE A 372 18.95 3.85 -0.76
C ILE A 372 18.75 5.36 -0.73
N SER A 373 19.44 6.08 -1.61
CA SER A 373 19.32 7.54 -1.76
C SER A 373 18.18 7.92 -2.70
N HIS A 374 17.55 9.06 -2.44
CA HIS A 374 16.39 9.58 -3.20
C HIS A 374 16.51 11.07 -3.48
#